data_AF-A0A2I0QGD1-F1
#
_entry.id   AF-A0A2I0QGD1-F1
#
_cell.length_a   1.000
_cell.length_b   1.000
_cell.length_c   1.000
_cell.angle_alpha   90.00
_cell.angle_beta   90.00
_cell.angle_gamma   90.00
#
_symmetry.space_group_name_H-M   'P 1'
#
loop_
_entity.id
_entity.type
_entity.pdbx_description
1 polymer ?
#
loop_
_entity_poly.entity_id
_entity_poly.type
_entity_poly.pdbx_seq_one_letter_code
_entity_poly.pdbx_strand_id
1 'polypeptide(L)'
;IGDLLITNPYENLNFTNDNGNLSDGVARTKYVILKDMSDKVDAQLGLAEKIRAADVKIVAEILLNSHFLRDIQGNLRSFGSQTIRCGKCNTIYRRIPLIGKCPKCGENLILTINEGGIRKYLKISINIAEKYELKNYIRQRLTILNENIDSMFVETKNQKNLGDFW
;
A
#
# COMPACT_ATOMS: atom_id res chain seq x y z
N ILE A 1 25.43 4.84 -34.78
CA ILE A 1 24.58 5.92 -35.35
C ILE A 1 25.41 7.11 -35.81
N GLY A 2 26.38 7.61 -35.03
CA GLY A 2 27.26 8.71 -35.46
C GLY A 2 27.90 8.52 -36.84
N ASP A 3 28.42 7.32 -37.12
CA ASP A 3 29.05 6.99 -38.42
C ASP A 3 28.02 6.78 -39.57
N LEU A 4 26.76 6.51 -39.23
CA LEU A 4 25.65 6.33 -40.19
C LEU A 4 25.03 7.66 -40.64
N LEU A 5 25.33 8.78 -39.96
CA LEU A 5 24.86 10.11 -40.37
C LEU A 5 25.64 10.67 -41.56
N ILE A 6 26.84 10.13 -41.81
CA ILE A 6 27.73 10.50 -42.93
C ILE A 6 27.39 9.66 -44.18
N THR A 7 26.80 8.48 -43.99
CA THR A 7 26.31 7.57 -45.04
C THR A 7 24.78 7.57 -45.08
N ASN A 8 24.13 6.73 -45.91
CA ASN A 8 22.66 6.65 -45.94
C ASN A 8 22.14 5.98 -44.65
N PRO A 9 21.45 6.72 -43.75
CA PRO A 9 21.07 6.22 -42.42
C PRO A 9 19.92 5.20 -42.46
N TYR A 10 19.32 4.97 -43.62
CA TYR A 10 18.18 4.06 -43.80
C TYR A 10 18.59 2.70 -44.37
N GLU A 11 19.87 2.49 -44.67
CA GLU A 11 20.38 1.28 -45.32
C GLU A 11 21.36 0.50 -44.41
N ASN A 12 21.50 -0.80 -44.66
CA ASN A 12 22.44 -1.70 -43.96
C ASN A 12 22.28 -1.75 -42.43
N LEU A 13 21.05 -1.56 -41.93
CA LEU A 13 20.70 -1.80 -40.54
C LEU A 13 20.64 -3.31 -40.30
N ASN A 14 21.60 -3.81 -39.52
CA ASN A 14 21.70 -5.21 -39.15
C ASN A 14 21.33 -5.41 -37.67
N PHE A 15 20.97 -6.64 -37.32
CA PHE A 15 20.71 -7.06 -35.93
C PHE A 15 21.49 -8.33 -35.62
N THR A 16 21.78 -8.57 -34.34
CA THR A 16 22.60 -9.72 -33.91
C THR A 16 21.78 -10.98 -33.68
N ASN A 17 20.60 -10.87 -33.09
CA ASN A 17 19.74 -11.99 -32.73
C ASN A 17 18.35 -11.82 -33.36
N ASP A 18 17.88 -12.86 -34.03
CA ASP A 18 16.50 -12.90 -34.52
C ASP A 18 15.56 -13.20 -33.36
N ASN A 19 14.40 -12.54 -33.36
CA ASN A 19 13.46 -12.52 -32.26
C ASN A 19 12.08 -13.02 -32.70
N GLY A 20 12.02 -14.17 -33.39
CA GLY A 20 10.78 -14.91 -33.68
C GLY A 20 9.54 -14.02 -33.94
N ASN A 21 8.42 -14.33 -33.25
CA ASN A 21 7.26 -13.44 -33.25
C ASN A 21 7.37 -12.42 -32.10
N LEU A 22 7.55 -11.14 -32.44
CA LEU A 22 7.61 -10.03 -31.47
C LEU A 22 6.35 -9.92 -30.59
N SER A 23 5.22 -10.47 -31.05
CA SER A 23 3.94 -10.39 -30.35
C SER A 23 3.67 -11.58 -29.40
N ASP A 24 4.56 -12.57 -29.31
CA ASP A 24 4.35 -13.80 -28.51
C ASP A 24 4.50 -13.61 -26.98
N GLY A 25 4.56 -12.35 -26.54
CA GLY A 25 4.69 -11.99 -25.12
C GLY A 25 3.36 -11.99 -24.35
N VAL A 26 3.48 -11.82 -23.03
CA VAL A 26 2.31 -11.63 -22.16
C VAL A 26 1.67 -10.27 -22.44
N ALA A 27 0.49 -10.27 -23.06
CA ALA A 27 -0.23 -9.04 -23.42
C ALA A 27 -0.69 -8.19 -22.22
N ARG A 28 -0.91 -8.79 -21.05
CA ARG A 28 -1.30 -8.09 -19.82
C ARG A 28 -0.55 -8.61 -18.61
N THR A 29 0.12 -7.71 -17.89
CA THR A 29 0.91 -8.07 -16.71
C THR A 29 0.02 -8.60 -15.58
N LYS A 30 0.58 -9.54 -14.79
CA LYS A 30 -0.12 -10.11 -13.62
C LYS A 30 -0.51 -9.02 -12.61
N TYR A 31 0.30 -7.97 -12.48
CA TYR A 31 0.02 -6.82 -11.61
C TYR A 31 -1.30 -6.11 -11.94
N VAL A 32 -1.66 -5.99 -13.23
CA VAL A 32 -2.92 -5.37 -13.67
C VAL A 32 -4.10 -6.31 -13.45
N ILE A 33 -3.87 -7.62 -13.55
CA ILE A 33 -4.91 -8.64 -13.36
C ILE A 33 -5.30 -8.75 -11.89
N LEU A 34 -4.33 -8.70 -10.97
CA LEU A 34 -4.57 -8.73 -9.53
C LEU A 34 -5.21 -7.42 -9.07
N LYS A 35 -6.36 -7.50 -8.40
CA LYS A 35 -7.10 -6.31 -7.94
C LYS A 35 -6.62 -5.86 -6.57
N ASP A 36 -6.51 -6.80 -5.63
CA ASP A 36 -6.17 -6.50 -4.25
C ASP A 36 -4.67 -6.36 -4.02
N MET A 37 -4.30 -5.42 -3.15
CA MET A 37 -2.90 -5.16 -2.82
C MET A 37 -2.26 -6.31 -2.02
N SER A 38 -3.05 -7.04 -1.22
CA SER A 38 -2.59 -8.28 -0.56
C SER A 38 -2.09 -9.27 -1.59
N ASP A 39 -2.91 -9.55 -2.60
CA ASP A 39 -2.61 -10.56 -3.62
C ASP A 39 -1.38 -10.18 -4.44
N LYS A 40 -1.19 -8.88 -4.68
CA LYS A 40 0.00 -8.35 -5.36
C LYS A 40 1.26 -8.57 -4.54
N VAL A 41 1.20 -8.34 -3.23
CA VAL A 41 2.33 -8.59 -2.33
C VAL A 41 2.61 -10.08 -2.23
N ASP A 42 1.58 -10.91 -2.08
CA ASP A 42 1.73 -12.36 -2.03
C ASP A 42 2.32 -12.91 -3.33
N ALA A 43 1.90 -12.39 -4.49
CA ALA A 43 2.48 -12.74 -5.78
C ALA A 43 3.93 -12.28 -5.91
N GLN A 44 4.28 -11.08 -5.41
CA GLN A 44 5.65 -10.57 -5.42
C GLN A 44 6.57 -11.42 -4.55
N LEU A 45 6.15 -11.75 -3.31
CA LEU A 45 6.94 -12.57 -2.39
C LEU A 45 6.99 -14.03 -2.85
N GLY A 46 5.90 -14.57 -3.38
CA GLY A 46 5.86 -15.91 -3.98
C GLY A 46 6.69 -16.03 -5.26
N LEU A 47 6.94 -14.93 -5.98
CA LEU A 47 7.92 -14.90 -7.06
C LEU A 47 9.35 -14.94 -6.51
N ALA A 48 9.63 -14.16 -5.46
CA ALA A 48 10.94 -14.17 -4.81
C ALA A 48 11.28 -15.58 -4.26
N GLU A 49 10.30 -16.31 -3.72
CA GLU A 49 10.48 -17.70 -3.25
C GLU A 49 10.92 -18.67 -4.36
N LYS A 50 10.57 -18.39 -5.61
CA LYS A 50 10.90 -19.23 -6.77
C LYS A 50 12.24 -18.88 -7.39
N ILE A 51 12.70 -17.64 -7.24
CA ILE A 51 13.90 -17.15 -7.91
C ILE A 51 15.12 -17.44 -7.03
N ARG A 52 16.02 -18.30 -7.52
CA ARG A 52 17.28 -18.64 -6.82
C ARG A 52 18.17 -17.42 -6.51
N ALA A 53 18.11 -16.38 -7.34
CA ALA A 53 18.90 -15.16 -7.18
C ALA A 53 18.31 -14.16 -6.16
N ALA A 54 17.10 -14.42 -5.63
CA ALA A 54 16.41 -13.52 -4.73
C ALA A 54 16.32 -14.12 -3.32
N ASP A 55 16.73 -13.35 -2.31
CA ASP A 55 16.45 -13.70 -0.91
C ASP A 55 15.12 -13.06 -0.50
N VAL A 56 14.14 -13.92 -0.23
CA VAL A 56 12.77 -13.50 0.13
C VAL A 56 12.73 -12.69 1.42
N LYS A 57 13.58 -12.99 2.40
CA LYS A 57 13.61 -12.27 3.68
C LYS A 57 14.07 -10.83 3.46
N ILE A 58 15.09 -10.64 2.62
CA ILE A 58 15.59 -9.31 2.25
C ILE A 58 14.52 -8.55 1.46
N VAL A 59 13.87 -9.19 0.49
CA VAL A 59 12.79 -8.56 -0.30
C VAL A 59 11.63 -8.12 0.61
N ALA A 60 11.21 -8.96 1.54
CA ALA A 60 10.17 -8.64 2.52
C ALA A 60 10.59 -7.48 3.44
N GLU A 61 11.83 -7.47 3.93
CA GLU A 61 12.37 -6.38 4.75
C GLU A 61 12.40 -5.04 3.99
N ILE A 62 12.79 -5.04 2.72
CA ILE A 62 12.79 -3.85 1.86
C ILE A 62 11.36 -3.37 1.61
N LEU A 63 10.44 -4.27 1.29
CA LEU A 63 9.03 -3.96 1.05
C LEU A 63 8.39 -3.29 2.27
N LEU A 64 8.60 -3.86 3.46
CA LEU A 64 8.03 -3.32 4.69
C LEU A 64 8.61 -1.95 5.04
N ASN A 65 9.94 -1.78 4.99
CA ASN A 65 10.57 -0.51 5.39
C ASN A 65 10.33 0.63 4.38
N SER A 66 10.38 0.34 3.09
CA SER A 66 10.33 1.38 2.06
C SER A 66 8.91 1.81 1.73
N HIS A 67 7.95 0.89 1.78
CA HIS A 67 6.57 1.15 1.37
C HIS A 67 5.60 1.07 2.55
N PHE A 68 5.43 -0.10 3.16
CA PHE A 68 4.31 -0.33 4.07
C PHE A 68 4.41 0.51 5.35
N LEU A 69 5.54 0.47 6.05
CA LEU A 69 5.76 1.26 7.26
C LEU A 69 5.69 2.76 6.98
N ARG A 70 6.24 3.20 5.85
CA ARG A 70 6.19 4.60 5.44
C ARG A 70 4.75 5.06 5.21
N ASP A 71 3.96 4.27 4.49
CA ASP A 71 2.58 4.59 4.16
C ASP A 71 1.68 4.56 5.39
N ILE A 72 1.83 3.57 6.28
CA ILE A 72 1.06 3.49 7.53
C ILE A 72 1.38 4.70 8.42
N GLN A 73 2.66 5.00 8.64
CA GLN A 73 3.07 6.13 9.47
C GLN A 73 2.63 7.47 8.87
N GLY A 74 2.74 7.62 7.55
CA GLY A 74 2.26 8.79 6.82
C GLY A 74 0.75 8.99 6.98
N ASN A 75 -0.02 7.93 6.74
CA ASN A 75 -1.48 7.97 6.88
C ASN A 75 -1.91 8.24 8.33
N LEU A 76 -1.24 7.64 9.32
CA LEU A 76 -1.53 7.87 10.73
C LEU A 76 -1.27 9.33 11.15
N ARG A 77 -0.13 9.89 10.73
CA ARG A 77 0.18 11.30 10.95
C ARG A 77 -0.85 12.21 10.28
N SER A 78 -1.17 11.93 9.02
CA SER A 78 -2.18 12.70 8.27
C SER A 78 -3.57 12.57 8.87
N PHE A 79 -3.94 11.40 9.42
CA PHE A 79 -5.21 11.19 10.12
C PHE A 79 -5.39 12.15 11.29
N GLY A 80 -4.35 12.33 12.11
CA GLY A 80 -4.38 13.24 13.26
C GLY A 80 -4.54 14.72 12.89
N SER A 81 -4.13 15.11 11.68
CA SER A 81 -4.20 16.50 11.18
C SER A 81 -5.14 16.68 9.98
N GLN A 82 -5.99 15.71 9.69
CA GLN A 82 -6.74 15.66 8.43
C GLN A 82 -7.80 16.76 8.34
N THR A 83 -8.13 17.13 7.11
CA THR A 83 -9.34 17.90 6.82
C THR A 83 -10.53 16.96 6.65
N ILE A 84 -11.72 17.51 6.80
CA ILE A 84 -12.99 16.79 6.73
C ILE A 84 -13.73 17.29 5.50
N ARG A 85 -14.34 16.39 4.72
CA ARG A 85 -15.13 16.77 3.54
C ARG A 85 -16.60 16.46 3.74
N CYS A 86 -17.47 17.25 3.12
CA CYS A 86 -18.86 16.86 2.98
C CYS A 86 -19.03 15.77 1.92
N GLY A 87 -19.80 14.72 2.21
CA GLY A 87 -20.04 13.62 1.28
C GLY A 87 -20.83 14.01 0.02
N LYS A 88 -21.64 15.07 0.08
CA LYS A 88 -22.50 15.52 -1.04
C LYS A 88 -21.91 16.67 -1.83
N CYS A 89 -21.58 17.79 -1.17
CA CYS A 89 -21.11 19.01 -1.86
C CYS A 89 -19.58 19.11 -1.98
N ASN A 90 -18.82 18.12 -1.47
CA ASN A 90 -17.35 18.09 -1.48
C ASN A 90 -16.67 19.33 -0.88
N THR A 91 -17.38 20.15 -0.10
CA THR A 91 -16.76 21.28 0.60
C THR A 91 -15.84 20.74 1.70
N ILE A 92 -14.62 21.28 1.74
CA ILE A 92 -13.56 20.86 2.66
C ILE A 92 -13.50 21.83 3.84
N TYR A 93 -13.44 21.28 5.05
CA TYR A 93 -13.31 22.03 6.29
C TYR A 93 -12.05 21.61 7.03
N ARG A 94 -11.30 22.59 7.54
CA ARG A 94 -10.12 22.34 8.37
C ARG A 94 -10.47 21.75 9.74
N ARG A 95 -11.65 22.08 10.28
CA ARG A 95 -12.16 21.61 11.56
C ARG A 95 -13.61 21.21 11.41
N ILE A 96 -14.09 20.29 12.24
CA ILE A 96 -15.51 19.92 12.25
C ILE A 96 -16.33 21.14 12.72
N PRO A 97 -17.31 21.61 11.94
CA PRO A 97 -18.26 22.62 12.38
C PRO A 97 -19.01 22.14 13.62
N LEU A 98 -19.27 23.04 14.59
CA LEU A 98 -19.94 22.69 15.85
C LEU A 98 -21.34 22.09 15.67
N ILE A 99 -22.00 22.39 14.54
CA ILE A 99 -23.31 21.82 14.19
C ILE A 99 -23.24 20.33 13.82
N GLY A 100 -22.04 19.78 13.65
CA GLY A 100 -21.80 18.36 13.28
C GLY A 100 -22.15 18.00 11.83
N LYS A 101 -22.74 18.93 11.08
CA LYS A 101 -23.16 18.78 9.68
C LYS A 101 -22.51 19.81 8.79
N CYS A 102 -22.55 19.59 7.48
CA CYS A 102 -22.10 20.57 6.51
C CYS A 102 -22.97 21.85 6.58
N PRO A 103 -22.39 23.03 6.89
CA PRO A 103 -23.16 24.29 6.95
C PRO A 103 -23.78 24.71 5.61
N LYS A 104 -23.26 24.19 4.48
CA LYS A 104 -23.71 24.55 3.14
C LYS A 104 -24.91 23.72 2.65
N CYS A 105 -24.97 22.43 3.01
CA CYS A 105 -25.99 21.52 2.47
C CYS A 105 -26.68 20.62 3.50
N GLY A 106 -26.32 20.72 4.78
CA GLY A 106 -26.92 19.95 5.88
C GLY A 106 -26.51 18.48 5.93
N GLU A 107 -25.69 18.00 4.98
CA GLU A 107 -25.29 16.59 4.90
C GLU A 107 -24.16 16.23 5.87
N ASN A 108 -23.99 14.92 6.11
CA ASN A 108 -22.93 14.39 6.94
C ASN A 108 -21.52 14.68 6.39
N LEU A 109 -20.61 14.85 7.34
CA LEU A 109 -19.19 15.05 7.11
C LEU A 109 -18.46 13.72 7.23
N ILE A 110 -17.50 13.49 6.34
CA ILE A 110 -16.70 12.26 6.29
C ILE A 110 -15.21 12.58 6.40
N LEU A 111 -14.49 11.70 7.09
CA LEU A 111 -13.03 11.73 7.17
C LEU A 111 -12.44 11.45 5.79
N THR A 112 -11.31 12.08 5.48
CA THR A 112 -10.60 11.88 4.22
C THR A 112 -9.72 10.64 4.28
N ILE A 113 -9.17 10.34 5.45
CA ILE A 113 -8.42 9.14 5.75
C ILE A 113 -9.22 8.35 6.79
N ASN A 114 -9.50 7.08 6.50
CA ASN A 114 -10.22 6.20 7.40
C ASN A 114 -9.26 5.30 8.20
N GLU A 115 -9.68 4.91 9.40
CA GLU A 115 -8.94 3.95 10.22
C GLU A 115 -8.78 2.60 9.52
N GLY A 116 -9.85 2.09 8.91
CA GLY A 116 -9.88 0.76 8.31
C GLY A 116 -8.79 0.55 7.27
N GLY A 117 -8.47 1.57 6.48
CA GLY A 117 -7.37 1.54 5.53
C GLY A 117 -6.00 1.36 6.22
N ILE A 118 -5.75 2.12 7.29
CA ILE A 118 -4.50 2.05 8.06
C ILE A 118 -4.36 0.66 8.71
N ARG A 119 -5.42 0.19 9.37
CA ARG A 119 -5.44 -1.11 10.06
C ARG A 119 -5.27 -2.30 9.10
N LYS A 120 -5.84 -2.22 7.89
CA LYS A 120 -5.68 -3.24 6.84
C LYS A 120 -4.20 -3.44 6.48
N TYR A 121 -3.46 -2.36 6.21
CA TYR A 121 -2.06 -2.46 5.81
C TYR A 121 -1.13 -2.84 6.97
N LEU A 122 -1.45 -2.42 8.19
CA LEU A 122 -0.72 -2.87 9.37
C LEU A 122 -0.84 -4.39 9.56
N LYS A 123 -2.04 -4.94 9.43
CA LYS A 123 -2.26 -6.39 9.54
C LYS A 123 -1.47 -7.17 8.48
N ILE A 124 -1.46 -6.70 7.23
CA ILE A 124 -0.65 -7.31 6.18
C ILE A 124 0.85 -7.26 6.55
N SER A 125 1.32 -6.14 7.09
CA SER A 125 2.71 -5.97 7.49
C SER A 125 3.14 -6.94 8.60
N ILE A 126 2.29 -7.12 9.62
CA ILE A 126 2.53 -8.05 10.73
C ILE A 126 2.61 -9.49 10.19
N ASN A 127 1.65 -9.90 9.37
CA ASN A 127 1.65 -11.24 8.77
C ASN A 127 2.93 -11.54 7.96
N ILE A 128 3.42 -10.57 7.19
CA ILE A 128 4.68 -10.71 6.43
C ILE A 128 5.87 -10.86 7.38
N ALA A 129 5.93 -10.04 8.44
CA ALA A 129 7.02 -10.05 9.39
C ALA A 129 7.10 -11.37 10.19
N GLU A 130 5.95 -11.96 10.49
CA GLU A 130 5.83 -13.28 11.11
C GLU A 130 6.20 -14.39 10.13
N LYS A 131 5.56 -14.43 8.95
CA LYS A 131 5.76 -15.48 7.94
C LYS A 131 7.22 -15.68 7.52
N TYR A 132 7.95 -14.58 7.29
CA TYR A 132 9.35 -14.62 6.82
C TYR A 132 10.37 -14.52 7.95
N GLU A 133 9.90 -14.56 9.19
CA GLU A 133 10.70 -14.45 10.39
C GLU A 133 11.71 -13.27 10.36
N LEU A 134 11.21 -12.05 10.10
CA LEU A 134 12.07 -10.87 9.93
C LEU A 134 12.79 -10.46 11.22
N LYS A 135 13.70 -9.48 11.14
CA LYS A 135 14.47 -9.03 12.32
C LYS A 135 13.56 -8.49 13.43
N ASN A 136 13.97 -8.70 14.69
CA ASN A 136 13.23 -8.23 15.88
C ASN A 136 12.92 -6.73 15.85
N TYR A 137 13.83 -5.91 15.31
CA TYR A 137 13.60 -4.47 15.14
C TYR A 137 12.32 -4.16 14.33
N ILE A 138 12.09 -4.87 13.22
CA ILE A 138 10.90 -4.63 12.38
C ILE A 138 9.64 -5.08 13.11
N ARG A 139 9.68 -6.24 13.77
CA ARG A 139 8.54 -6.74 14.56
C ARG A 139 8.17 -5.76 15.67
N GLN A 140 9.15 -5.33 16.48
CA GLN A 140 8.92 -4.35 17.54
C GLN A 140 8.38 -3.03 16.99
N ARG A 141 8.90 -2.54 15.86
CA ARG A 141 8.39 -1.34 15.21
C ARG A 141 6.93 -1.48 14.79
N LEU A 142 6.53 -2.65 14.29
CA LEU A 142 5.13 -2.94 13.97
C LEU A 142 4.25 -3.04 15.23
N THR A 143 4.74 -3.66 16.30
CA THR A 143 4.05 -3.73 17.60
C THR A 143 3.78 -2.34 18.16
N ILE A 144 4.80 -1.49 18.23
CA ILE A 144 4.66 -0.10 18.69
C ILE A 144 3.69 0.68 17.80
N LEU A 145 3.73 0.45 16.48
CA LEU A 145 2.80 1.10 15.56
C LEU A 145 1.36 0.64 15.78
N ASN A 146 1.15 -0.64 16.10
CA ASN A 146 -0.16 -1.18 16.44
C ASN A 146 -0.70 -0.55 17.73
N GLU A 147 0.10 -0.50 18.79
CA GLU A 147 -0.28 0.13 20.06
C GLU A 147 -0.62 1.62 19.88
N ASN A 148 0.14 2.34 19.05
CA ASN A 148 -0.15 3.74 18.73
C ASN A 148 -1.49 3.90 18.00
N ILE A 149 -1.78 3.00 17.06
CA ILE A 149 -3.07 2.98 16.35
C ILE A 149 -4.19 2.70 17.35
N ASP A 150 -4.09 1.66 18.17
CA ASP A 150 -5.12 1.31 19.15
C ASP A 150 -5.35 2.44 20.18
N SER A 151 -4.29 3.14 20.58
CA SER A 151 -4.37 4.32 21.46
C SER A 151 -5.03 5.53 20.79
N MET A 152 -4.78 5.76 19.50
CA MET A 152 -5.41 6.86 18.74
C MET A 152 -6.89 6.59 18.43
N PHE A 153 -7.24 5.33 18.17
CA PHE A 153 -8.58 4.88 17.82
C PHE A 153 -9.22 4.19 19.03
N VAL A 154 -9.45 4.94 20.11
CA VAL A 154 -10.17 4.39 21.26
C VAL A 154 -11.60 4.03 20.84
N GLU A 155 -11.97 2.77 21.01
CA GLU A 155 -13.33 2.30 20.77
C GLU A 155 -14.31 3.04 21.70
N THR A 156 -15.23 3.81 21.13
CA THR A 156 -16.35 4.41 21.89
C THR A 156 -17.41 3.37 22.28
N LYS A 157 -17.26 2.10 21.88
CA LYS A 157 -18.17 1.01 22.20
C LYS A 157 -17.42 -0.30 22.44
N ASN A 158 -16.99 -0.50 23.68
CA ASN A 158 -16.63 -1.82 24.19
C ASN A 158 -17.89 -2.69 24.25
N GLN A 159 -18.31 -3.28 23.13
CA GLN A 159 -19.28 -4.36 23.16
C GLN A 159 -18.54 -5.61 23.63
N LYS A 160 -18.48 -5.79 24.96
CA LYS A 160 -17.92 -7.00 25.57
C LYS A 160 -18.68 -8.22 25.08
N ASN A 161 -17.96 -9.28 24.73
CA ASN A 161 -18.58 -10.54 24.35
C ASN A 161 -19.26 -11.14 25.60
N LEU A 162 -20.42 -11.79 25.43
CA LEU A 162 -21.16 -12.35 26.57
C LEU A 162 -20.31 -13.38 27.36
N GLY A 163 -19.38 -14.05 26.69
CA GLY A 163 -18.46 -15.02 27.30
C GLY A 163 -17.37 -14.40 28.18
N ASP A 164 -17.12 -13.10 28.10
CA ASP A 164 -16.12 -12.43 28.96
C ASP A 164 -16.69 -12.05 30.35
N PHE A 165 -17.97 -12.34 30.59
CA PHE A 165 -18.67 -12.08 31.85
C PHE A 165 -18.80 -13.30 32.75
N TRP A 166 -18.41 -14.49 32.27
CA TRP A 166 -18.55 -15.77 32.98
C TRP A 166 -17.20 -16.45 33.16
#